data_AF-A0A7K2LZG9-F1
#
_entry.id   AF-A0A7K2LZG9-F1
#
_cell.length_a   1.000
_cell.length_b   1.000
_cell.length_c   1.000
_cell.angle_alpha   90.00
_cell.angle_beta   90.00
_cell.angle_gamma   90.00
#
_symmetry.space_group_name_H-M   'P 1'
#
loop_
_entity.id
_entity.type
_entity.pdbx_description
1 polymer ?
#
loop_
_entity_poly.entity_id
_entity_poly.type
_entity_poly.pdbx_seq_one_letter_code
_entity_poly.pdbx_strand_id
1 'polypeptide(L)'
;VPGGPELDPELRWRVLARLAVLGATDEAAIAAELERDPSAGGQEGAARCRAALPDPEAKRAAWAAMFAGDDLSNYLFTATAQGFWQPEQAELVREYVPRYYEDVLAVAARRGPAIARAAGRFAFPAHAVDAAHLALGEA
;
A
#
# COMPACT_ATOMS: atom_id res chain seq x y z
N VAL A 1 11.78 19.88 14.88
CA VAL A 1 11.75 21.20 15.56
C VAL A 1 13.09 21.38 16.26
N PRO A 2 13.84 22.45 16.03
CA PRO A 2 15.10 22.67 16.73
C PRO A 2 14.89 22.56 18.25
N GLY A 3 15.62 21.64 18.90
CA GLY A 3 15.48 21.36 20.35
C GLY A 3 14.30 20.48 20.77
N GLY A 4 13.53 19.92 19.82
CA GLY A 4 12.48 18.93 20.12
C GLY A 4 13.06 17.52 20.37
N PRO A 5 12.29 16.62 20.99
CA PRO A 5 12.70 15.23 21.19
C PRO A 5 12.92 14.53 19.84
N GLU A 6 13.76 13.50 19.84
CA GLU A 6 13.89 12.62 18.69
C GLU A 6 12.51 12.03 18.34
N LEU A 7 12.16 12.02 17.06
CA LEU A 7 10.91 11.42 16.61
C LEU A 7 10.96 9.91 16.86
N ASP A 8 9.92 9.38 17.49
CA ASP A 8 9.77 7.93 17.63
C ASP A 8 9.69 7.26 16.23
N PRO A 9 10.12 5.99 16.11
CA PRO A 9 10.16 5.31 14.81
C PRO A 9 8.80 5.29 14.08
N GLU A 10 7.70 5.10 14.80
CA GLU A 10 6.36 5.07 14.20
C GLU A 10 6.00 6.42 13.57
N LEU A 11 6.32 7.54 14.24
CA LEU A 11 6.12 8.88 13.71
C LEU A 11 7.03 9.15 12.49
N ARG A 12 8.29 8.69 12.49
CA ARG A 12 9.18 8.83 11.32
C ARG A 12 8.59 8.12 10.10
N TRP A 13 8.12 6.88 10.26
CA TRP A 13 7.45 6.15 9.17
C TRP A 13 6.16 6.80 8.70
N ARG A 14 5.34 7.37 9.61
CA ARG A 14 4.12 8.10 9.21
C ARG A 14 4.44 9.36 8.40
N VAL A 15 5.48 10.11 8.80
CA VAL A 15 5.95 11.28 8.05
C VAL A 15 6.46 10.85 6.67
N LEU A 16 7.31 9.80 6.62
CA LEU A 16 7.87 9.31 5.37
C LEU A 16 6.79 8.77 4.42
N ALA A 17 5.78 8.07 4.95
CA ALA A 17 4.63 7.62 4.17
C ALA A 17 3.89 8.80 3.54
N ARG A 18 3.66 9.90 4.29
CA ARG A 18 2.99 11.06 3.72
C ARG A 18 3.83 11.76 2.66
N LEU A 19 5.15 11.86 2.87
CA LEU A 19 6.08 12.36 1.84
C LEU A 19 6.06 11.46 0.59
N ALA A 20 5.99 10.15 0.76
CA ALA A 20 5.87 9.19 -0.34
C ALA A 20 4.60 9.44 -1.14
N VAL A 21 3.43 9.55 -0.49
CA VAL A 21 2.16 9.87 -1.17
C VAL A 21 2.26 11.15 -2.00
N LEU A 22 2.93 12.17 -1.48
CA LEU A 22 3.09 13.49 -2.10
C LEU A 22 4.21 13.56 -3.14
N GLY A 23 4.97 12.48 -3.36
CA GLY A 23 6.13 12.49 -4.26
C GLY A 23 7.32 13.33 -3.74
N ALA A 24 7.38 13.58 -2.44
CA ALA A 24 8.39 14.40 -1.77
C ALA A 24 9.51 13.56 -1.11
N THR A 25 9.60 12.28 -1.47
CA THR A 25 10.65 11.34 -1.04
C THR A 25 10.78 10.23 -2.10
N ASP A 26 11.81 9.39 -1.98
CA ASP A 26 12.12 8.31 -2.90
C ASP A 26 12.49 7.00 -2.18
N GLU A 27 12.84 5.98 -2.96
CA GLU A 27 13.30 4.68 -2.45
C GLU A 27 14.57 4.79 -1.61
N ALA A 28 15.50 5.71 -1.94
CA ALA A 28 16.74 5.86 -1.19
C ALA A 28 16.46 6.31 0.25
N ALA A 29 15.55 7.26 0.46
CA ALA A 29 15.12 7.68 1.78
C ALA A 29 14.38 6.56 2.55
N ILE A 30 13.55 5.77 1.85
CA ILE A 30 12.85 4.62 2.46
C ILE A 30 13.85 3.55 2.90
N ALA A 31 14.83 3.23 2.06
CA ALA A 31 15.89 2.28 2.37
C ALA A 31 16.74 2.76 3.55
N ALA A 32 17.11 4.04 3.59
CA ALA A 32 17.88 4.62 4.69
C ALA A 32 17.13 4.57 6.03
N GLU A 33 15.81 4.84 6.04
CA GLU A 33 15.02 4.70 7.27
C GLU A 33 14.85 3.22 7.66
N LEU A 34 14.76 2.30 6.69
CA LEU A 34 14.72 0.85 6.97
C LEU A 34 16.02 0.32 7.56
N GLU A 35 17.17 0.83 7.10
CA GLU A 35 18.46 0.53 7.70
C GLU A 35 18.55 1.06 9.14
N ARG A 36 17.95 2.23 9.40
CA ARG A 36 17.86 2.80 10.75
C ARG A 36 16.91 2.02 11.66
N ASP A 37 15.81 1.50 11.12
CA ASP A 37 14.80 0.73 11.83
C ASP A 37 14.55 -0.63 11.13
N PRO A 38 15.40 -1.65 11.37
CA PRO A 38 15.26 -2.96 10.74
C PRO A 38 14.17 -3.84 11.40
N SER A 39 13.34 -3.28 12.28
CA SER A 39 12.31 -4.02 13.01
C SER A 39 11.16 -4.49 12.10
N ALA A 40 10.29 -5.36 12.60
CA ALA A 40 9.07 -5.75 11.88
C ALA A 40 8.19 -4.52 11.54
N GLY A 41 8.08 -3.57 12.46
CA GLY A 41 7.36 -2.31 12.23
C GLY A 41 8.04 -1.46 11.14
N GLY A 42 9.37 -1.46 11.09
CA GLY A 42 10.12 -0.82 10.02
C GLY A 42 9.91 -1.47 8.65
N GLN A 43 9.88 -2.79 8.57
CA GLN A 43 9.55 -3.51 7.33
C GLN A 43 8.13 -3.18 6.84
N GLU A 44 7.14 -3.13 7.75
CA GLU A 44 5.78 -2.69 7.42
C GLU A 44 5.75 -1.21 6.98
N GLY A 45 6.48 -0.34 7.66
CA GLY A 45 6.63 1.07 7.30
C GLY A 45 7.20 1.25 5.89
N ALA A 46 8.27 0.53 5.57
CA ALA A 46 8.89 0.54 4.25
C ALA A 46 7.96 0.01 3.17
N ALA A 47 7.29 -1.14 3.39
CA ALA A 47 6.32 -1.68 2.44
C ALA A 47 5.19 -0.70 2.13
N ARG A 48 4.65 -0.03 3.17
CA ARG A 48 3.64 1.02 3.01
C ARG A 48 4.16 2.20 2.21
N CYS A 49 5.36 2.70 2.53
CA CYS A 49 5.95 3.85 1.82
C CYS A 49 6.22 3.55 0.35
N ARG A 50 6.77 2.37 0.04
CA ARG A 50 7.04 1.94 -1.34
C ARG A 50 5.76 1.86 -2.16
N ALA A 51 4.70 1.27 -1.61
CA ALA A 51 3.40 1.20 -2.28
C ALA A 51 2.74 2.58 -2.44
N ALA A 52 3.13 3.57 -1.64
CA ALA A 52 2.59 4.92 -1.66
C ALA A 52 3.29 5.87 -2.64
N LEU A 53 4.46 5.51 -3.20
CA LEU A 53 5.15 6.35 -4.19
C LEU A 53 4.24 6.61 -5.41
N PRO A 54 4.13 7.86 -5.91
CA PRO A 54 3.30 8.25 -7.07
C PRO A 54 3.99 7.87 -8.39
N ASP A 55 4.50 6.65 -8.46
CA ASP A 55 5.27 6.14 -9.58
C ASP A 55 4.58 4.88 -10.16
N PRO A 56 4.36 4.80 -11.48
CA PRO A 56 3.70 3.64 -12.09
C PRO A 56 4.41 2.32 -11.83
N GLU A 57 5.75 2.31 -11.77
CA GLU A 57 6.52 1.09 -11.47
C GLU A 57 6.26 0.62 -10.05
N ALA A 58 6.27 1.55 -9.09
CA ALA A 58 5.97 1.28 -7.69
C ALA A 58 4.56 0.70 -7.52
N LYS A 59 3.56 1.26 -8.22
CA LYS A 59 2.18 0.71 -8.22
C LYS A 59 2.14 -0.69 -8.80
N ARG A 60 2.77 -0.91 -9.96
CA ARG A 60 2.80 -2.23 -10.59
C ARG A 60 3.47 -3.26 -9.68
N ALA A 61 4.60 -2.92 -9.05
CA ALA A 61 5.31 -3.78 -8.12
C ALA A 61 4.47 -4.11 -6.88
N ALA A 62 3.84 -3.11 -6.26
CA ALA A 62 2.97 -3.28 -5.10
C ALA A 62 1.75 -4.17 -5.43
N TRP A 63 1.11 -3.96 -6.58
CA TRP A 63 -0.01 -4.79 -7.02
C TRP A 63 0.42 -6.24 -7.26
N ALA A 64 1.53 -6.45 -7.97
CA ALA A 64 2.06 -7.78 -8.23
C ALA A 64 2.39 -8.51 -6.92
N ALA A 65 3.02 -7.83 -5.96
CA ALA A 65 3.34 -8.40 -4.65
C ALA A 65 2.09 -8.81 -3.85
N MET A 66 1.00 -8.03 -3.95
CA MET A 66 -0.27 -8.35 -3.26
C MET A 66 -1.05 -9.47 -3.95
N PHE A 67 -1.24 -9.40 -5.27
CA PHE A 67 -2.23 -10.23 -5.96
C PHE A 67 -1.64 -11.37 -6.79
N ALA A 68 -0.42 -11.21 -7.33
CA ALA A 68 0.23 -12.22 -8.16
C ALA A 68 1.24 -13.09 -7.39
N GLY A 69 1.88 -12.55 -6.35
CA GLY A 69 2.83 -13.26 -5.50
C GLY A 69 2.21 -13.86 -4.24
N ASP A 70 2.97 -14.72 -3.57
CA ASP A 70 2.60 -15.36 -2.30
C ASP A 70 3.61 -15.11 -1.16
N ASP A 71 4.64 -14.30 -1.41
CA ASP A 71 5.79 -14.11 -0.52
C ASP A 71 5.53 -13.17 0.66
N LEU A 72 4.54 -12.26 0.52
CA LEU A 72 4.21 -11.32 1.60
C LEU A 72 3.64 -12.06 2.81
N SER A 73 4.10 -11.70 4.01
CA SER A 73 3.36 -12.03 5.23
C SER A 73 2.01 -11.28 5.25
N ASN A 74 1.07 -11.72 6.09
CA ASN A 74 -0.22 -11.02 6.23
C ASN A 74 -0.04 -9.55 6.68
N TYR A 75 1.00 -9.27 7.48
CA TYR A 75 1.35 -7.92 7.92
C TYR A 75 1.87 -7.08 6.75
N LEU A 76 2.81 -7.61 5.95
CA LEU A 76 3.35 -6.89 4.80
C LEU A 76 2.31 -6.69 3.70
N PHE A 77 1.42 -7.66 3.47
CA PHE A 77 0.26 -7.49 2.58
C PHE A 77 -0.59 -6.30 3.04
N THR A 78 -0.96 -6.27 4.33
CA THR A 78 -1.78 -5.21 4.91
C THR A 78 -1.11 -3.85 4.78
N ALA A 79 0.18 -3.75 5.10
CA ALA A 79 0.93 -2.51 4.98
C ALA A 79 1.05 -2.02 3.53
N THR A 80 1.29 -2.94 2.59
CA THR A 80 1.32 -2.64 1.15
C THR A 80 -0.03 -2.12 0.66
N ALA A 81 -1.14 -2.78 1.04
CA ALA A 81 -2.49 -2.37 0.69
C ALA A 81 -2.85 -0.97 1.21
N GLN A 82 -2.45 -0.66 2.45
CA GLN A 82 -2.63 0.67 3.06
C GLN A 82 -1.83 1.78 2.35
N GLY A 83 -0.72 1.44 1.68
CA GLY A 83 0.07 2.39 0.90
C GLY A 83 -0.46 2.59 -0.52
N PHE A 84 -1.11 1.58 -1.10
CA PHE A 84 -1.43 1.54 -2.53
C PHE A 84 -2.47 2.59 -2.95
N TRP A 85 -3.64 2.61 -2.29
CA TRP A 85 -4.76 3.47 -2.65
C TRP A 85 -4.65 4.85 -2.01
N GLN A 86 -4.17 5.83 -2.78
CA GLN A 86 -4.06 7.22 -2.34
C GLN A 86 -4.98 8.12 -3.17
N PRO A 87 -5.92 8.87 -2.56
CA PRO A 87 -6.84 9.74 -3.29
C PRO A 87 -6.15 10.78 -4.18
N GLU A 88 -5.00 11.31 -3.75
CA GLU A 88 -4.18 12.26 -4.52
C GLU A 88 -3.60 11.65 -5.79
N GLN A 89 -3.62 10.32 -5.91
CA GLN A 89 -3.09 9.54 -7.01
C GLN A 89 -4.20 8.82 -7.79
N ALA A 90 -5.46 9.27 -7.68
CA ALA A 90 -6.63 8.60 -8.27
C ALA A 90 -6.48 8.29 -9.78
N GLU A 91 -5.88 9.21 -10.55
CA GLU A 91 -5.59 9.00 -11.97
C GLU A 91 -4.65 7.81 -12.21
N LEU A 92 -3.59 7.71 -11.41
CA LEU A 92 -2.55 6.68 -11.52
C LEU A 92 -3.08 5.29 -11.15
N VAL A 93 -3.98 5.22 -10.16
CA VAL A 93 -4.52 3.95 -9.66
C VAL A 93 -5.85 3.54 -10.33
N ARG A 94 -6.41 4.37 -11.22
CA ARG A 94 -7.71 4.11 -11.85
C ARG A 94 -7.79 2.74 -12.53
N GLU A 95 -6.73 2.34 -13.25
CA GLU A 95 -6.71 1.07 -13.97
C GLU A 95 -6.86 -0.16 -13.07
N TYR A 96 -6.55 -0.03 -11.78
CA TYR A 96 -6.58 -1.12 -10.81
C TYR A 96 -7.97 -1.33 -10.20
N VAL A 97 -8.90 -0.37 -10.35
CA VAL A 97 -10.26 -0.48 -9.80
C VAL A 97 -11.00 -1.70 -10.37
N PRO A 98 -11.12 -1.89 -11.70
CA PRO A 98 -11.72 -3.11 -12.23
C PRO A 98 -10.92 -4.37 -11.89
N ARG A 99 -9.58 -4.28 -11.91
CA ARG A 99 -8.69 -5.42 -11.59
C ARG A 99 -8.88 -5.93 -10.17
N TYR A 100 -9.21 -5.07 -9.21
CA TYR A 100 -9.47 -5.48 -7.83
C TYR A 100 -10.52 -6.59 -7.76
N TYR A 101 -11.62 -6.48 -8.51
CA TYR A 101 -12.72 -7.45 -8.46
C TYR A 101 -12.31 -8.81 -9.01
N GLU A 102 -11.48 -8.83 -10.05
CA GLU A 102 -10.93 -10.05 -10.64
C GLU A 102 -9.87 -10.69 -9.71
N ASP A 103 -8.90 -9.89 -9.27
CA ASP A 103 -7.71 -10.36 -8.57
C ASP A 103 -7.98 -10.73 -7.10
N VAL A 104 -8.94 -10.08 -6.44
CA VAL A 104 -9.25 -10.31 -5.01
C VAL A 104 -9.78 -11.72 -4.76
N LEU A 105 -10.61 -12.24 -5.66
CA LEU A 105 -11.17 -13.60 -5.53
C LEU A 105 -10.07 -14.65 -5.71
N ALA A 106 -9.18 -14.45 -6.68
CA ALA A 106 -8.07 -15.36 -6.95
C ALA A 106 -7.10 -15.42 -5.75
N VAL A 107 -6.69 -14.27 -5.19
CA VAL A 107 -5.78 -14.26 -4.03
C VAL A 107 -6.48 -14.80 -2.78
N ALA A 108 -7.76 -14.50 -2.56
CA ALA A 108 -8.52 -15.02 -1.42
C ALA A 108 -8.61 -16.56 -1.44
N ALA A 109 -8.87 -17.14 -2.62
CA ALA A 109 -8.91 -18.59 -2.79
C ALA A 109 -7.54 -19.23 -2.56
N ARG A 110 -6.47 -18.61 -3.07
CA ARG A 110 -5.10 -19.14 -2.98
C ARG A 110 -4.49 -19.02 -1.58
N ARG A 111 -4.75 -17.90 -0.89
CA ARG A 111 -4.07 -17.53 0.37
C ARG A 111 -4.94 -17.60 1.62
N GLY A 112 -6.21 -17.94 1.45
CA GLY A 112 -7.13 -18.28 2.54
C GLY A 112 -7.71 -17.09 3.30
N PRO A 113 -8.45 -17.36 4.40
CA PRO A 113 -9.37 -16.40 5.01
C PRO A 113 -8.70 -15.15 5.59
N ALA A 114 -7.46 -15.25 6.06
CA ALA A 114 -6.75 -14.11 6.64
C ALA A 114 -6.44 -13.05 5.57
N ILE A 115 -5.92 -13.47 4.41
CA ILE A 115 -5.70 -12.58 3.27
C ILE A 115 -7.02 -12.11 2.67
N ALA A 116 -8.04 -12.97 2.58
CA ALA A 116 -9.36 -12.55 2.11
C ALA A 116 -9.92 -11.37 2.94
N ARG A 117 -9.81 -11.45 4.28
CA ARG A 117 -10.21 -10.35 5.18
C ARG A 117 -9.34 -9.11 4.99
N ALA A 118 -8.02 -9.27 4.90
CA ALA A 118 -7.10 -8.15 4.72
C ALA A 118 -7.33 -7.43 3.38
N ALA A 119 -7.50 -8.18 2.29
CA ALA A 119 -7.76 -7.63 0.96
C ALA A 119 -9.08 -6.86 0.93
N GLY A 120 -10.17 -7.45 1.45
CA GLY A 120 -11.46 -6.74 1.53
C GLY A 120 -11.43 -5.50 2.42
N ARG A 121 -10.64 -5.51 3.50
CA ARG A 121 -10.57 -4.39 4.45
C ARG A 121 -9.65 -3.26 4.01
N PHE A 122 -8.50 -3.58 3.43
CA PHE A 122 -7.41 -2.63 3.21
C PHE A 122 -7.08 -2.43 1.72
N ALA A 123 -7.42 -3.38 0.85
CA ALA A 123 -7.14 -3.29 -0.59
C ALA A 123 -8.38 -2.94 -1.43
N PHE A 124 -9.54 -2.69 -0.81
CA PHE A 124 -10.71 -2.18 -1.53
C PHE A 124 -10.52 -0.69 -1.91
N PRO A 125 -10.79 -0.28 -3.17
CA PRO A 125 -10.62 1.10 -3.64
C PRO A 125 -11.71 2.07 -3.15
N ALA A 126 -11.81 2.24 -1.82
CA ALA A 126 -12.89 3.01 -1.18
C ALA A 126 -13.00 4.49 -1.59
N HIS A 127 -11.95 5.08 -2.14
CA HIS A 127 -11.93 6.48 -2.59
C HIS A 127 -12.41 6.66 -4.03
N ALA A 128 -12.41 5.60 -4.85
CA ALA A 128 -12.95 5.66 -6.20
C ALA A 128 -14.47 5.65 -6.09
N VAL A 129 -15.12 6.82 -6.12
CA VAL A 129 -16.58 6.89 -5.97
C VAL A 129 -17.17 7.42 -7.26
N ASP A 130 -17.53 6.49 -8.14
CA ASP A 130 -18.19 6.77 -9.41
C ASP A 130 -19.17 5.66 -9.80
N ALA A 131 -20.01 5.92 -10.81
CA ALA A 131 -21.04 4.99 -11.25
C ALA A 131 -20.47 3.71 -11.89
N ALA A 132 -19.28 3.77 -12.50
CA ALA A 132 -18.65 2.60 -13.10
C ALA A 132 -18.13 1.64 -12.02
N HIS A 133 -17.53 2.18 -10.96
CA HIS A 133 -17.11 1.38 -9.81
C HIS A 133 -18.30 0.75 -9.09
N LEU A 134 -19.42 1.46 -8.95
CA LEU A 134 -20.64 0.88 -8.39
C LEU A 134 -21.13 -0.33 -9.21
N ALA A 135 -21.19 -0.19 -10.54
CA ALA A 135 -21.63 -1.26 -11.43
C ALA A 135 -20.74 -2.51 -11.34
N LEU A 136 -19.43 -2.35 -11.14
CA LEU A 136 -18.52 -3.48 -10.93
C LEU A 136 -18.83 -4.28 -9.65
N GLY A 137 -19.35 -3.62 -8.61
CA GLY A 137 -19.72 -4.28 -7.35
C GLY A 137 -21.06 -5.02 -7.38
N GLU A 138 -21.89 -4.78 -8.38
CA GLU A 138 -23.20 -5.42 -8.56
C GLU A 138 -23.16 -6.63 -9.51
N ALA A 139 -22.09 -6.74 -10.31
CA ALA A 139 -21.87 -7.83 -11.28
C ALA A 139 -21.44 -9.14 -10.61
#